data_AF-A0A0A9Z7Q4-F1
#
_entry.id   AF-A0A0A9Z7Q4-F1
#
_cell.length_a   1.000
_cell.length_b   1.000
_cell.length_c   1.000
_cell.angle_alpha   90.00
_cell.angle_beta   90.00
_cell.angle_gamma   90.00
#
_symmetry.space_group_name_H-M   'P 1'
#
loop_
_entity.id
_entity.type
_entity.pdbx_description
1 polymer ?
#
loop_
_entity_poly.entity_id
_entity_poly.type
_entity_poly.pdbx_seq_one_letter_code
_entity_poly.pdbx_strand_id
1 'polypeptide(L)'
;RLQKALTGRAKQAVYALLALPDGVTKILDILERRFGRPEFVIGAVKEKVLSVPPIKENDFRALIEFSSEVQNYVVTVEILECFEYLMEPSMLNCLVQKLPCAV
;
A
#
# COMPACT_ATOMS: atom_id res chain seq x y z
N ARG A 1 -11.89 -20.32 -7.06
CA ARG A 1 -11.42 -19.45 -5.94
C ARG A 1 -11.73 -17.97 -6.24
N LEU A 2 -11.38 -17.45 -7.43
CA LEU A 2 -11.67 -16.06 -7.84
C LEU A 2 -13.17 -15.67 -7.81
N GLN A 3 -14.06 -16.50 -8.39
CA GLN A 3 -15.50 -16.24 -8.38
C GLN A 3 -16.13 -16.13 -6.98
N LYS A 4 -15.53 -16.79 -5.97
CA LYS A 4 -15.98 -16.73 -4.58
C LYS A 4 -15.48 -15.47 -3.85
N ALA A 5 -14.36 -14.90 -4.29
CA ALA A 5 -13.77 -13.68 -3.72
C ALA A 5 -14.43 -12.40 -4.27
N LEU A 6 -15.04 -12.47 -5.45
CA LEU A 6 -15.70 -11.33 -6.08
C LEU A 6 -17.15 -11.19 -5.63
N THR A 7 -17.52 -10.00 -5.17
CA THR A 7 -18.87 -9.66 -4.71
C THR A 7 -19.34 -8.32 -5.29
N GLY A 8 -20.65 -8.07 -5.26
CA GLY A 8 -21.24 -6.79 -5.66
C GLY A 8 -20.80 -6.29 -7.05
N ARG A 9 -20.43 -5.00 -7.12
CA ARG A 9 -20.05 -4.31 -8.37
C ARG A 9 -18.78 -4.90 -9.03
N ALA A 10 -17.85 -5.42 -8.25
CA ALA A 10 -16.65 -6.08 -8.77
C ALA A 10 -17.00 -7.37 -9.53
N LYS A 11 -17.91 -8.18 -8.98
CA LYS A 11 -18.41 -9.39 -9.65
C LYS A 11 -19.18 -9.06 -10.94
N GLN A 12 -20.02 -8.03 -10.91
CA GLN A 12 -20.78 -7.58 -12.08
C GLN A 12 -19.87 -7.11 -13.22
N ALA A 13 -18.80 -6.38 -12.90
CA ALA A 13 -17.88 -5.82 -13.89
C ALA A 13 -17.15 -6.88 -14.74
N VAL A 14 -16.94 -8.08 -14.19
CA VAL A 14 -16.21 -9.17 -14.86
C VAL A 14 -17.07 -10.40 -15.12
N TYR A 15 -18.39 -10.32 -14.89
CA TYR A 15 -19.31 -11.45 -14.94
C TYR A 15 -19.23 -12.24 -16.25
N ALA A 16 -19.18 -11.55 -17.39
CA ALA A 16 -19.06 -12.17 -18.71
C ALA A 16 -17.73 -12.90 -18.92
N LEU A 17 -16.66 -12.44 -18.24
CA LEU A 17 -15.32 -13.04 -18.34
C LEU A 17 -15.13 -14.21 -17.38
N LEU A 18 -15.95 -14.32 -16.33
CA LEU A 18 -15.90 -15.44 -15.37
C LEU A 18 -16.27 -16.80 -15.99
N ALA A 19 -16.92 -16.80 -17.15
CA ALA A 19 -17.27 -18.01 -17.92
C ALA A 19 -16.15 -18.46 -18.88
N LEU A 20 -15.11 -17.64 -19.09
CA LEU A 20 -14.00 -17.93 -19.98
C LEU A 20 -12.81 -18.50 -19.19
N PRO A 21 -12.27 -19.69 -19.57
CA PRO A 21 -11.17 -20.32 -18.85
C PRO A 21 -9.86 -19.51 -18.89
N ASP A 22 -9.59 -18.79 -19.98
CA ASP A 22 -8.41 -17.92 -20.15
C ASP A 22 -8.65 -16.44 -19.77
N GLY A 23 -9.78 -16.14 -19.13
CA GLY A 23 -10.17 -14.77 -18.79
C GLY A 23 -9.41 -14.16 -17.61
N VAL A 24 -8.65 -14.94 -16.84
CA VAL A 24 -8.16 -14.55 -15.51
C VAL A 24 -7.28 -13.29 -15.56
N THR A 25 -6.33 -13.19 -16.48
CA THR A 25 -5.46 -12.02 -16.63
C THR A 25 -6.28 -10.77 -16.96
N LYS A 26 -7.28 -10.90 -17.83
CA LYS A 26 -8.17 -9.79 -18.24
C LYS A 26 -9.14 -9.38 -17.13
N ILE A 27 -9.57 -10.35 -16.32
CA ILE A 27 -10.38 -10.10 -15.12
C ILE A 27 -9.57 -9.28 -14.11
N LEU A 28 -8.31 -9.66 -13.86
CA LEU A 28 -7.44 -8.93 -12.93
C LEU A 28 -7.18 -7.50 -13.42
N ASP A 29 -6.85 -7.30 -14.69
CA ASP A 29 -6.63 -5.97 -15.28
C ASP A 29 -7.88 -5.06 -15.18
N ILE A 30 -9.09 -5.60 -15.44
CA ILE A 30 -10.33 -4.82 -15.29
C ILE A 30 -10.59 -4.47 -13.82
N LEU A 31 -10.32 -5.40 -12.91
CA LEU A 31 -10.53 -5.18 -11.48
C LEU A 31 -9.55 -4.14 -10.94
N GLU A 32 -8.28 -4.22 -11.35
CA GLU A 32 -7.24 -3.27 -11.00
C GLU A 32 -7.58 -1.86 -11.51
N ARG A 33 -7.97 -1.71 -12.79
CA ARG A 33 -8.34 -0.41 -13.35
C ARG A 33 -9.61 0.20 -12.72
N ARG A 34 -10.62 -0.62 -12.41
CA ARG A 34 -11.91 -0.12 -11.88
C ARG A 34 -11.95 0.00 -10.37
N PHE A 35 -11.22 -0.84 -9.65
CA PHE A 35 -11.34 -1.00 -8.21
C PHE A 35 -9.98 -1.01 -7.49
N GLY A 36 -8.86 -1.07 -8.20
CA GLY A 36 -7.52 -1.10 -7.61
C GLY A 36 -7.13 0.18 -6.87
N ARG A 37 -7.77 1.31 -7.20
CA ARG A 37 -7.63 2.64 -6.56
C ARG A 37 -6.32 2.80 -5.77
N PRO A 38 -5.18 2.99 -6.46
CA PRO A 38 -3.85 2.95 -5.83
C PRO A 38 -3.72 3.93 -4.67
N GLU A 39 -4.35 5.11 -4.77
CA GLU A 39 -4.45 6.09 -3.67
C GLU A 39 -4.98 5.51 -2.33
N PHE A 40 -5.93 4.57 -2.35
CA PHE A 40 -6.44 3.97 -1.10
C PHE A 40 -5.43 3.01 -0.48
N VAL A 41 -4.73 2.23 -1.31
CA VAL A 41 -3.71 1.28 -0.86
C VAL A 41 -2.53 2.05 -0.28
N ILE A 42 -2.04 3.05 -1.01
CA ILE A 42 -0.96 3.92 -0.55
C ILE A 42 -1.36 4.65 0.72
N GLY A 43 -2.59 5.19 0.78
CA GLY A 43 -3.12 5.84 1.97
C GLY A 43 -3.11 4.94 3.21
N ALA A 44 -3.54 3.68 3.08
CA ALA A 44 -3.55 2.73 4.20
C ALA A 44 -2.13 2.37 4.68
N VAL A 45 -1.18 2.18 3.77
CA VAL A 45 0.22 1.90 4.14
C VAL A 45 0.89 3.15 4.72
N LYS A 46 0.59 4.34 4.17
CA LYS A 46 1.04 5.63 4.71
C LYS A 46 0.56 5.81 6.15
N GLU A 47 -0.71 5.55 6.42
CA GLU A 47 -1.30 5.68 7.76
C GLU A 47 -0.60 4.77 8.77
N LYS A 48 -0.26 3.53 8.38
CA LYS A 48 0.53 2.63 9.24
C LYS A 48 1.87 3.24 9.63
N VAL A 49 2.64 3.73 8.66
CA VAL A 49 3.94 4.38 8.94
C VAL A 49 3.78 5.59 9.84
N LEU A 50 2.76 6.42 9.60
CA LEU A 50 2.46 7.60 10.41
C LEU A 50 2.00 7.26 11.83
N SER A 51 1.37 6.10 12.03
CA SER A 51 0.90 5.63 13.34
C SER A 51 2.03 5.12 14.25
N VAL A 52 3.21 4.81 13.69
CA VAL A 52 4.36 4.37 14.50
C VAL A 52 4.78 5.49 15.46
N PRO A 53 4.82 5.27 16.78
CA PRO A 53 5.21 6.32 17.72
C PRO A 53 6.69 6.72 17.53
N PRO A 54 7.11 7.91 18.00
CA PRO A 54 8.52 8.29 18.03
C PRO A 54 9.36 7.24 18.76
N ILE A 55 10.49 6.87 18.18
CA ILE A 55 11.37 5.81 18.68
C ILE A 55 12.25 6.39 19.79
N LYS A 56 12.33 5.67 20.91
CA LYS A 56 13.18 6.04 22.04
C LYS A 56 14.66 5.72 21.74
N GLU A 57 15.56 6.47 22.36
CA GLU A 57 16.98 6.13 22.38
C GLU A 57 17.19 4.71 22.92
N ASN A 58 18.07 3.94 22.26
CA ASN A 58 18.37 2.53 22.52
C ASN A 58 17.23 1.51 22.27
N ASP A 59 16.07 1.91 21.75
CA ASP A 59 15.03 0.96 21.33
C ASP A 59 15.25 0.48 19.89
N PHE A 60 16.29 -0.35 19.72
CA PHE A 60 16.66 -0.92 18.42
C PHE A 60 15.57 -1.79 17.81
N ARG A 61 14.72 -2.40 18.64
CA ARG A 61 13.62 -3.23 18.15
C ARG A 61 12.55 -2.37 17.47
N ALA A 62 12.12 -1.29 18.12
CA ALA A 62 11.19 -0.35 17.52
C ALA A 62 11.77 0.29 16.24
N LEU A 63 13.08 0.52 16.18
CA LEU A 63 13.75 1.02 14.97
C LEU A 63 13.68 0.04 13.80
N ILE A 64 13.85 -1.26 14.04
CA ILE A 64 13.73 -2.31 13.01
C ILE A 64 12.28 -2.44 12.53
N GLU A 65 11.33 -2.38 13.45
CA GLU A 65 9.89 -2.42 13.10
C GLU A 65 9.51 -1.19 12.26
N PHE A 66 9.98 0.00 12.65
CA PHE A 66 9.77 1.22 11.86
C PHE A 66 10.41 1.16 10.47
N SER A 67 11.65 0.69 10.35
CA SER A 67 12.31 0.58 9.04
C SER A 67 11.58 -0.38 8.11
N SER A 68 11.02 -1.45 8.65
CA SER A 68 10.19 -2.40 7.91
C SER A 68 8.91 -1.76 7.38
N GLU A 69 8.22 -0.96 8.19
CA GLU A 69 7.02 -0.23 7.76
C GLU A 69 7.35 0.84 6.71
N VAL A 70 8.46 1.57 6.87
CA VAL A 70 8.94 2.53 5.85
C VAL A 70 9.26 1.82 4.53
N GLN A 71 9.93 0.67 4.59
CA GLN A 71 10.23 -0.13 3.40
C GLN A 71 8.94 -0.60 2.71
N ASN A 72 7.95 -1.07 3.48
CA ASN A 72 6.65 -1.48 2.94
C ASN A 72 5.95 -0.32 2.21
N TYR A 73 6.02 0.90 2.76
CA TYR A 73 5.49 2.08 2.09
C TYR A 73 6.20 2.38 0.77
N VAL A 74 7.54 2.40 0.76
CA VAL A 74 8.32 2.66 -0.45
C VAL A 74 8.02 1.62 -1.53
N VAL A 75 8.07 0.34 -1.18
CA VAL A 75 7.80 -0.76 -2.12
C VAL A 75 6.36 -0.69 -2.66
N THR A 76 5.38 -0.35 -1.82
CA THR A 76 3.99 -0.19 -2.26
C THR A 76 3.86 0.95 -3.28
N VAL A 77 4.53 2.07 -3.03
CA VAL A 77 4.51 3.22 -3.95
C VAL A 77 5.23 2.88 -5.27
N GLU A 78 6.34 2.16 -5.23
CA GLU A 78 7.07 1.71 -6.42
C GLU A 78 6.25 0.73 -7.27
N ILE A 79 5.60 -0.26 -6.64
CA ILE A 79 4.76 -1.25 -7.34
C ILE A 79 3.56 -0.57 -8.02
N LEU A 80 3.01 0.48 -7.41
CA LEU A 80 1.87 1.23 -7.92
C LEU A 80 2.28 2.41 -8.82
N GLU A 81 3.58 2.59 -9.08
CA GLU A 81 4.16 3.64 -9.94
C GLU A 81 3.77 5.08 -9.53
N CYS A 82 3.43 5.29 -8.25
CA CYS A 82 2.90 6.55 -7.72
C CYS A 82 3.98 7.38 -6.99
N PHE A 83 5.12 7.63 -7.64
CA PHE A 83 6.31 8.24 -7.01
C PHE A 83 6.09 9.63 -6.38
N GLU A 84 5.04 10.35 -6.79
CA GLU A 84 4.64 11.63 -6.19
C GLU A 84 4.42 11.54 -4.67
N TYR A 85 4.01 10.39 -4.15
CA TYR A 85 3.81 10.15 -2.71
C TYR A 85 5.13 10.02 -1.93
N LEU A 86 6.25 9.72 -2.59
CA LEU A 86 7.58 9.72 -1.97
C LEU A 86 8.19 11.11 -1.92
N MET A 87 7.78 11.98 -2.85
CA MET A 87 8.30 13.35 -2.96
C MET A 87 7.59 14.33 -2.02
N GLU A 88 6.58 13.87 -1.27
CA GLU A 88 5.82 14.69 -0.33
C GLU A 88 6.69 15.13 0.86
N PRO A 89 7.00 16.43 1.02
CA PRO A 89 7.90 16.92 2.07
C PRO A 89 7.39 16.66 3.50
N SER A 90 6.07 16.69 3.70
CA SER A 90 5.44 16.38 4.99
C SER A 90 5.69 14.96 5.44
N MET A 91 5.74 14.00 4.51
CA MET A 91 6.04 12.61 4.82
C MET A 91 7.48 12.48 5.31
N LEU A 92 8.44 13.04 4.57
CA LEU A 92 9.85 13.01 4.94
C LEU A 92 10.08 13.62 6.33
N ASN A 93 9.50 14.79 6.60
CA ASN A 93 9.60 15.43 7.92
C ASN A 93 9.01 14.55 9.03
N CYS A 94 7.87 13.90 8.80
CA CYS A 94 7.28 13.00 9.78
C CYS A 94 8.18 11.80 10.08
N LEU A 95 8.80 11.21 9.05
CA LEU A 95 9.72 10.08 9.22
C LEU A 95 10.94 10.48 10.05
N VAL A 96 11.56 11.62 9.72
CA VAL A 96 12.74 12.12 10.44
C VAL A 96 12.42 12.41 11.91
N GLN A 97 11.25 12.99 12.20
CA GLN A 97 10.81 13.27 13.58
C GLN A 97 10.54 12.01 14.42
N LYS A 98 10.36 10.84 13.80
CA LYS A 98 10.18 9.57 14.51
C LYS A 98 11.49 8.89 14.87
N LEU A 99 12.61 9.28 14.22
CA LEU A 99 13.91 8.72 14.54
C LEU A 99 14.38 9.20 15.92
N PRO A 100 15.15 8.39 16.65
CA PRO A 100 15.82 8.85 17.86
C PRO A 100 16.69 10.06 17.48
N CYS A 101 16.57 11.16 18.22
CA CYS A 101 17.47 12.29 18.03
C CYS A 101 18.90 11.79 18.19
N ALA A 102 19.72 11.91 17.15
CA ALA A 102 21.16 11.94 17.32
C ALA A 102 21.47 13.31 17.95
N VAL A 103 21.31 13.42 19.26
CA VAL A 103 21.92 14.51 20.03
C VAL A 103 23.36 14.12 20.33
#